data_AF-B4GS59-F1
#
_entry.id   AF-B4GS59-F1
#
_cell.length_a   1.000
_cell.length_b   1.000
_cell.length_c   1.000
_cell.angle_alpha   90.00
_cell.angle_beta   90.00
_cell.angle_gamma   90.00
#
_symmetry.space_group_name_H-M   'P 1'
#
loop_
_entity.id
_entity.type
_entity.pdbx_description
1 polymer ?
#
loop_
_entity_poly.entity_id
_entity_poly.type
_entity_poly.pdbx_seq_one_letter_code
_entity_poly.pdbx_strand_id
1 'polypeptide(L)'
;MMFTGTNQQQDTRFSDKEKKLMKQMKFGDCLSKRVDMSKVKLDVLRPWISKKITDILNIEDDVVVEFVLWALLLSAQDSDSVHPG
;
A
#
# COMPACT_ATOMS: atom_id res chain seq x y z
N MET A 1 -27.39 8.07 -37.92
CA MET A 1 -27.13 8.75 -36.63
C MET A 1 -26.75 7.67 -35.61
N MET A 2 -25.46 7.44 -35.37
CA MET A 2 -24.99 6.43 -34.41
C MET A 2 -24.23 7.15 -33.31
N PHE A 3 -24.86 7.29 -32.13
CA PHE A 3 -24.17 7.67 -30.91
C PHE A 3 -23.65 6.39 -30.26
N THR A 4 -22.42 6.01 -30.56
CA THR A 4 -21.72 4.97 -29.79
C THR A 4 -21.41 5.58 -28.42
N GLY A 5 -22.01 5.04 -27.36
CA GLY A 5 -21.83 5.54 -26.00
C GLY A 5 -20.36 5.74 -25.65
N THR A 6 -20.07 6.82 -24.91
CA THR A 6 -18.76 7.06 -24.31
C THR A 6 -18.37 5.84 -23.47
N ASN A 7 -17.31 5.15 -23.87
CA ASN A 7 -16.74 4.05 -23.09
C ASN A 7 -16.23 4.61 -21.75
N GLN A 8 -16.38 3.85 -20.66
CA GLN A 8 -15.94 4.17 -19.29
C GLN A 8 -14.50 4.72 -19.20
N GLN A 9 -13.63 4.33 -20.13
CA GLN A 9 -12.23 4.79 -20.22
C GLN A 9 -12.07 6.23 -20.74
N GLN A 10 -13.12 6.83 -21.32
CA GLN A 10 -13.14 8.21 -21.82
C GLN A 10 -13.76 9.19 -20.81
N ASP A 11 -14.27 8.72 -19.67
CA ASP A 11 -14.85 9.59 -18.66
C ASP A 11 -13.79 10.11 -17.68
N THR A 12 -13.22 11.28 -17.99
CA THR A 12 -12.28 12.02 -17.15
C THR A 12 -12.86 12.45 -15.79
N ARG A 13 -14.17 12.32 -15.54
CA ARG A 13 -14.74 12.58 -14.21
C ARG A 13 -14.38 11.51 -13.19
N PHE A 14 -14.02 10.32 -13.67
CA PHE A 14 -13.41 9.25 -12.88
C PHE A 14 -11.89 9.21 -13.02
N SER A 15 -11.25 10.25 -13.57
CA SER A 15 -9.78 10.34 -13.56
C SER A 15 -9.26 10.30 -12.14
N ASP A 16 -8.80 9.11 -11.75
CA ASP A 16 -7.64 8.86 -10.92
C ASP A 16 -7.57 9.72 -9.64
N LYS A 17 -8.69 9.79 -8.90
CA LYS A 17 -8.65 10.34 -7.53
C LYS A 17 -7.56 9.67 -6.70
N GLU A 18 -7.34 8.38 -6.95
CA GLU A 18 -6.26 7.58 -6.39
C GLU A 18 -4.87 8.09 -6.83
N LYS A 19 -4.57 8.24 -8.14
CA LYS A 19 -3.26 8.76 -8.55
C LYS A 19 -3.03 10.20 -8.09
N LYS A 20 -4.08 11.02 -8.01
CA LYS A 20 -4.01 12.37 -7.46
C LYS A 20 -3.67 12.35 -5.97
N LEU A 21 -4.28 11.45 -5.20
CA LEU A 21 -3.99 11.25 -3.79
C LEU A 21 -2.56 10.74 -3.58
N MET A 22 -2.12 9.77 -4.38
CA MET A 22 -0.74 9.26 -4.37
C MET A 22 0.29 10.35 -4.71
N LYS A 23 -0.04 11.27 -5.63
CA LYS A 23 0.83 12.40 -5.99
C LYS A 23 0.88 13.49 -4.91
N GLN A 24 -0.19 13.61 -4.11
CA GLN A 24 -0.24 14.54 -2.98
C GLN A 24 0.48 13.98 -1.75
N MET A 25 0.50 12.66 -1.58
CA MET A 25 1.28 11.99 -0.54
C MET A 25 2.77 12.02 -0.89
N LYS A 26 3.52 12.89 -0.22
CA LYS A 26 4.98 12.90 -0.29
C LYS A 26 5.54 11.84 0.65
N PHE A 27 5.84 10.67 0.12
CA PHE A 27 6.60 9.65 0.85
C PHE A 27 8.07 10.04 0.87
N GLY A 28 8.77 9.74 1.98
CA GLY A 28 10.22 9.89 2.03
C GLY A 28 10.89 8.94 1.04
N ASP A 29 12.04 9.33 0.49
CA ASP A 29 12.76 8.55 -0.52
C ASP A 29 13.10 7.12 -0.06
N CYS A 30 13.23 6.90 1.24
CA CYS A 30 13.43 5.58 1.85
C CYS A 30 12.33 4.56 1.48
N LEU A 31 11.13 5.02 1.13
CA LEU A 31 9.99 4.16 0.78
C LEU A 31 9.97 3.77 -0.71
N SER A 32 10.85 4.35 -1.54
CA SER A 32 11.01 3.97 -2.95
C SER A 32 11.85 2.71 -3.13
N LYS A 33 12.64 2.34 -2.11
CA LYS A 33 13.50 1.16 -2.16
C LYS A 33 12.70 -0.09 -1.79
N ARG A 34 12.67 -1.07 -2.71
CA ARG A 34 12.10 -2.39 -2.41
C ARG A 34 12.89 -3.10 -1.31
N VAL A 35 12.16 -3.74 -0.41
CA VAL A 35 12.70 -4.49 0.73
C VAL A 35 12.52 -5.98 0.46
N ASP A 36 13.58 -6.74 0.68
CA ASP A 36 13.52 -8.20 0.64
C ASP A 36 12.93 -8.74 1.95
N MET A 37 11.67 -9.13 1.91
CA MET A 37 10.93 -9.59 3.08
C MET A 37 11.42 -10.94 3.62
N SER A 38 12.19 -11.72 2.85
CA SER A 38 12.82 -12.96 3.34
C SER A 38 13.92 -12.72 4.38
N LYS A 39 14.50 -11.52 4.37
CA LYS A 39 15.54 -11.08 5.32
C LYS A 39 14.97 -10.27 6.49
N VAL A 40 13.65 -10.17 6.61
CA VAL A 40 12.98 -9.36 7.63
C VAL A 40 12.41 -10.26 8.72
N LYS A 41 12.74 -9.97 9.98
CA LYS A 41 12.17 -10.66 11.14
C LYS A 41 10.88 -9.97 11.60
N LEU A 42 9.73 -10.50 11.17
CA LEU A 42 8.41 -9.94 11.47
C LEU A 42 8.05 -9.96 12.97
N ASP A 43 8.55 -10.94 13.74
CA ASP A 43 8.26 -11.06 15.18
C ASP A 43 8.67 -9.82 15.98
N VAL A 44 9.73 -9.13 15.54
CA VAL A 44 10.24 -7.91 16.19
C VAL A 44 9.50 -6.66 15.70
N LEU A 45 8.96 -6.71 14.48
CA LEU A 45 8.19 -5.60 13.92
C LEU A 45 6.81 -5.47 14.55
N ARG A 46 6.15 -6.58 14.90
CA ARG A 46 4.82 -6.57 15.53
C ARG A 46 4.72 -5.65 16.77
N PRO A 47 5.57 -5.79 17.81
CA PRO A 47 5.52 -4.90 18.97
C PRO A 47 5.96 -3.46 18.63
N TRP A 48 6.85 -3.28 17.64
CA TRP A 48 7.28 -1.95 17.22
C TRP A 48 6.16 -1.18 16.48
N ILE A 49 5.45 -1.85 15.58
CA ILE A 49 4.30 -1.30 14.85
C ILE A 49 3.17 -0.98 15.82
N SER A 50 2.82 -1.91 16.71
CA SER A 50 1.80 -1.70 17.74
C SER A 50 2.07 -0.43 18.55
N LYS A 51 3.28 -0.29 19.10
CA LYS A 51 3.68 0.93 19.81
C LYS A 51 3.55 2.18 18.95
N LYS A 52 3.96 2.13 17.68
CA LYS A 52 3.88 3.28 16.77
C LYS A 52 2.45 3.68 16.43
N ILE A 53 1.56 2.72 16.24
CA ILE A 53 0.13 2.99 16.00
C ILE A 53 -0.49 3.61 17.25
N THR A 54 -0.20 3.07 18.44
CA THR A 54 -0.66 3.65 19.72
C THR A 54 -0.14 5.07 19.92
N ASP A 55 1.13 5.35 19.60
CA ASP A 55 1.70 6.71 19.68
C ASP A 55 0.97 7.71 18.74
N ILE A 56 0.51 7.25 17.57
CA ILE A 56 -0.16 8.10 16.57
C ILE A 56 -1.64 8.31 16.91
N LEU A 57 -2.34 7.25 17.32
CA LEU A 57 -3.78 7.28 17.56
C LEU A 57 -4.15 7.62 19.01
N ASN A 58 -3.17 7.57 19.94
CA ASN A 58 -3.37 7.63 21.39
C ASN A 58 -4.34 6.58 21.95
N ILE A 59 -4.60 5.52 21.19
CA ILE A 59 -5.43 4.38 21.56
C ILE A 59 -4.77 3.09 21.08
N GLU A 60 -5.05 1.99 21.77
CA GLU A 60 -4.69 0.66 21.28
C GLU A 60 -5.76 0.18 20.29
N ASP A 61 -5.34 -0.14 19.07
CA ASP A 61 -6.20 -0.65 18.00
C ASP A 61 -5.54 -1.85 17.32
N ASP A 62 -5.92 -3.05 17.76
CA ASP A 62 -5.40 -4.31 17.22
C ASP A 62 -5.78 -4.52 15.75
N VAL A 63 -6.93 -4.00 15.30
CA VAL A 63 -7.38 -4.16 13.92
C VAL A 63 -6.46 -3.41 12.97
N VAL A 64 -6.07 -2.18 13.35
CA VAL A 64 -5.12 -1.37 12.56
C VAL A 64 -3.73 -2.00 12.57
N VAL A 65 -3.28 -2.53 13.70
CA VAL A 65 -1.97 -3.22 13.79
C VAL A 65 -1.94 -4.45 12.89
N GLU A 66 -2.95 -5.30 12.95
CA GLU A 66 -3.05 -6.49 12.11
C GLU A 66 -3.20 -6.13 10.63
N PHE A 67 -3.92 -5.05 10.30
CA PHE A 67 -4.00 -4.55 8.93
C PHE A 67 -2.64 -4.14 8.35
N VAL A 68 -1.83 -3.41 9.13
CA VAL A 68 -0.47 -3.01 8.70
C VAL A 68 0.43 -4.22 8.53
N LEU A 69 0.37 -5.20 9.44
CA LEU A 69 1.13 -6.44 9.33
C LEU A 69 0.71 -7.26 8.10
N TRP A 70 -0.59 -7.32 7.82
CA TRP A 70 -1.11 -8.00 6.63
C TRP A 70 -0.64 -7.33 5.34
N ALA A 71 -0.64 -5.99 5.27
CA ALA A 71 -0.12 -5.26 4.12
C ALA A 71 1.38 -5.52 3.86
N LEU A 72 2.19 -5.66 4.92
CA LEU A 72 3.60 -6.06 4.82
C LEU A 72 3.77 -7.50 4.30
N LEU A 73 2.91 -8.42 4.74
CA LEU A 73 2.93 -9.82 4.27
C LEU A 73 2.47 -9.95 2.82
N LEU A 74 1.45 -9.20 2.40
CA LEU A 74 0.97 -9.22 1.03
C LEU A 74 2.05 -8.73 0.05
N SER A 75 2.75 -7.64 0.40
CA SER A 75 3.86 -7.13 -0.40
C SER A 75 5.09 -8.05 -0.43
N ALA A 76 5.18 -9.04 0.47
CA ALA A 76 6.19 -10.10 0.41
C ALA A 76 5.90 -11.17 -0.66
N GLN A 77 4.65 -11.28 -1.15
CA GLN A 77 4.24 -12.30 -2.12
C GLN A 77 4.40 -11.84 -3.57
N ASP A 78 4.50 -10.53 -3.82
CA ASP A 78 4.70 -9.96 -5.15
C ASP A 78 6.10 -10.23 -5.74
N SER A 79 7.07 -10.67 -4.93
CA SER A 79 8.44 -10.93 -5.38
C SER A 79 8.62 -12.20 -6.23
N ASP A 80 7.62 -13.08 -6.34
CA ASP A 80 7.73 -14.36 -7.07
C ASP A 80 7.25 -14.32 -8.54
N SER A 81 6.77 -13.19 -9.08
CA SER A 81 6.09 -13.17 -10.39
C SER A 81 6.68 -12.32 -11.51
N VAL A 82 7.93 -11.81 -11.41
CA VAL A 82 8.62 -11.20 -12.58
C VAL A 82 10.08 -11.64 -12.69
N HIS A 83 10.28 -12.86 -13.18
CA HIS A 83 11.14 -13.14 -14.34
C HIS A 83 10.87 -14.58 -14.84
N PRO A 84 10.46 -14.72 -16.10
CA PRO A 84 11.36 -15.42 -17.03
C PRO A 84 11.42 -14.70 -18.39
N GLY A 85 12.64 -14.59 -18.94
CA GLY A 85 12.90 -14.36 -20.36
C GLY A 85 12.66 -12.96 -20.89
#